data_AF-A0A380H6R8-F1
#
_entry.id   AF-A0A380H6R8-F1
#
_cell.length_a   1.000
_cell.length_b   1.000
_cell.length_c   1.000
_cell.angle_alpha   90.00
_cell.angle_beta   90.00
_cell.angle_gamma   90.00
#
_symmetry.space_group_name_H-M   'P 1'
#
loop_
_entity.id
_entity.type
_entity.pdbx_description
1 polymer ?
#
loop_
_entity_poly.entity_id
_entity_poly.type
_entity_poly.pdbx_seq_one_letter_code
_entity_poly.pdbx_strand_id
1 'polypeptide(L)'
;MLQHTITLAGNEGIKNIQIGMAHRGRLNVLTHVLEKPYEMMISEFMHTDSMKFLPEDGSLELTSGWTGDVKYHLGGVKTTDSYGTEQRISLANNSSHLEIVAPVVAGRTRAAQDNTEQAGTPSTDFHSAMPIIIHGDAAYPGQGINFETMNLGSLKGYSTGGALHIITNNRIGFTTEPTDGRSTTYSSDVAKGYDVPILHVNADDVEATIEAIIAMEFRKEFHKDVVIDLVGYRRYGHNEMDEPSITNPMSYQNIRKHDSVEILYGKKLVDEGIISEDEMNEVIDNVQKEMRAAHDKIDKSYKMDNPDPDMEKPQALHLSLQSDDKDFTFDHLKEINDAMLTYPEDFHVLKKLNKVLEKRREPFEKENGLVDWAQAEQLAFAIIIQDGTSIRLTGQDSERGTFSHRHAVLHDEENGDTFTPCTQPASYI
;
A
#
# COMPACT_ATOMS: atom_id res chain seq x y z
N MET A 1 7.72 -7.00 -16.54
CA MET A 1 6.39 -6.59 -16.04
C MET A 1 6.49 -5.37 -15.11
N LEU A 2 6.92 -5.52 -13.84
CA LEU A 2 6.86 -4.43 -12.84
C LEU A 2 7.61 -3.14 -13.23
N GLN A 3 8.84 -3.23 -13.74
CA GLN A 3 9.59 -2.07 -14.22
C GLN A 3 8.85 -1.34 -15.36
N HIS A 4 8.25 -2.08 -16.29
CA HIS A 4 7.47 -1.50 -17.38
C HIS A 4 6.20 -0.80 -16.88
N THR A 5 5.52 -1.37 -15.89
CA THR A 5 4.41 -0.70 -15.19
C THR A 5 4.83 0.64 -14.60
N ILE A 6 6.00 0.68 -13.94
CA ILE A 6 6.50 1.91 -13.29
C ILE A 6 6.81 2.97 -14.34
N THR A 7 7.45 2.60 -15.46
CA THR A 7 7.67 3.49 -16.60
C THR A 7 6.37 4.06 -17.16
N LEU A 8 5.36 3.22 -17.39
CA LEU A 8 4.06 3.69 -17.89
C LEU A 8 3.35 4.61 -16.90
N ALA A 9 3.37 4.27 -15.62
CA ALA A 9 2.84 5.14 -14.56
C ALA A 9 3.55 6.51 -14.56
N GLY A 10 4.88 6.52 -14.74
CA GLY A 10 5.66 7.75 -14.87
C GLY A 10 5.26 8.60 -16.08
N ASN A 11 5.04 7.97 -17.24
CA ASN A 11 4.56 8.63 -18.45
C ASN A 11 3.14 9.23 -18.28
N GLU A 12 2.33 8.66 -17.39
CA GLU A 12 1.00 9.17 -17.00
C GLU A 12 1.05 10.24 -15.90
N GLY A 13 2.25 10.66 -15.48
CA GLY A 13 2.44 11.65 -14.42
C GLY A 13 2.34 11.09 -12.99
N ILE A 14 2.26 9.77 -12.82
CA ILE A 14 2.21 9.13 -11.50
C ILE A 14 3.63 9.01 -10.94
N LYS A 15 3.93 9.89 -9.99
CA LYS A 15 5.27 9.98 -9.39
C LYS A 15 5.44 9.20 -8.09
N ASN A 16 4.38 8.70 -7.49
CA ASN A 16 4.45 7.97 -6.24
C ASN A 16 3.86 6.56 -6.39
N ILE A 17 4.69 5.53 -6.30
CA ILE A 17 4.27 4.13 -6.41
C ILE A 17 4.31 3.49 -5.03
N GLN A 18 3.20 2.87 -4.63
CA GLN A 18 3.08 2.15 -3.36
C GLN A 18 2.92 0.65 -3.64
N ILE A 19 3.92 -0.14 -3.28
CA ILE A 19 3.98 -1.58 -3.51
C ILE A 19 3.69 -2.33 -2.22
N GLY A 20 2.73 -3.24 -2.27
CA GLY A 20 2.52 -4.28 -1.26
C GLY A 20 2.81 -5.64 -1.85
N MET A 21 3.64 -6.46 -1.20
CA MET A 21 3.90 -7.81 -1.69
C MET A 21 4.24 -8.80 -0.58
N ALA A 22 3.95 -10.08 -0.84
CA ALA A 22 4.43 -11.19 -0.03
C ALA A 22 5.94 -11.47 -0.25
N HIS A 23 6.43 -12.61 0.25
CA HIS A 23 7.84 -12.99 0.19
C HIS A 23 8.34 -13.37 -1.21
N ARG A 24 7.47 -13.87 -2.10
CA ARG A 24 7.86 -14.43 -3.41
C ARG A 24 8.47 -13.36 -4.30
N GLY A 25 9.76 -13.51 -4.63
CA GLY A 25 10.48 -12.55 -5.47
C GLY A 25 10.76 -11.19 -4.81
N ARG A 26 10.49 -11.03 -3.51
CA ARG A 26 10.66 -9.75 -2.81
C ARG A 26 12.09 -9.20 -2.88
N LEU A 27 13.07 -10.08 -2.74
CA LEU A 27 14.48 -9.68 -2.83
C LEU A 27 14.83 -9.17 -4.23
N ASN A 28 14.23 -9.73 -5.28
CA ASN A 28 14.39 -9.21 -6.64
C ASN A 28 13.76 -7.82 -6.78
N VAL A 29 12.60 -7.56 -6.16
CA VAL A 29 11.99 -6.22 -6.18
C VAL A 29 12.85 -5.22 -5.40
N LEU A 30 13.36 -5.59 -4.23
CA LEU A 30 14.27 -4.74 -3.46
C LEU A 30 15.52 -4.38 -4.27
N THR A 31 16.16 -5.35 -4.89
CA THR A 31 17.41 -5.14 -5.64
C THR A 31 17.20 -4.45 -6.98
N HIS A 32 16.21 -4.87 -7.77
CA HIS A 32 16.07 -4.45 -9.16
C HIS A 32 15.03 -3.36 -9.41
N VAL A 33 14.18 -3.05 -8.42
CA VAL A 33 13.20 -1.96 -8.51
C VAL A 33 13.55 -0.84 -7.55
N LEU A 34 13.89 -1.16 -6.30
CA LEU A 34 14.37 -0.19 -5.32
C LEU A 34 15.88 0.02 -5.37
N GLU A 35 16.58 -0.63 -6.31
CA GLU A 35 18.03 -0.47 -6.51
C GLU A 35 18.84 -0.74 -5.24
N LYS A 36 18.38 -1.65 -4.37
CA LYS A 36 19.09 -2.05 -3.16
C LYS A 36 20.38 -2.80 -3.56
N PRO A 37 21.58 -2.31 -3.17
CA PRO A 37 22.84 -2.89 -3.62
C PRO A 37 22.99 -4.37 -3.25
N TYR A 38 23.63 -5.14 -4.13
CA TYR A 38 23.93 -6.55 -3.87
C TYR A 38 24.77 -6.74 -2.60
N GLU A 39 25.74 -5.85 -2.34
CA GLU A 39 26.59 -5.87 -1.16
C GLU A 39 25.75 -5.80 0.12
N MET A 40 24.74 -4.91 0.14
CA MET A 40 23.82 -4.77 1.25
C MET A 40 23.01 -6.04 1.46
N MET A 41 22.41 -6.56 0.38
CA MET A 41 21.61 -7.79 0.42
C MET A 41 22.41 -9.00 0.91
N ILE A 42 23.60 -9.21 0.36
CA ILE A 42 24.46 -10.34 0.73
C ILE A 42 24.94 -10.17 2.19
N SER A 43 25.27 -8.94 2.61
CA SER A 43 25.68 -8.65 3.99
C SER A 43 24.64 -9.07 5.02
N GLU A 44 23.35 -8.84 4.72
CA GLU A 44 22.25 -9.26 5.59
C GLU A 44 22.25 -10.78 5.81
N PHE A 45 22.44 -11.57 4.75
CA PHE A 45 22.52 -13.04 4.85
C PHE A 45 23.79 -13.52 5.53
N MET A 46 24.87 -12.77 5.41
CA MET A 46 26.14 -13.07 6.08
C MET A 46 26.18 -12.61 7.53
N HIS A 47 25.14 -11.91 8.03
CA HIS A 47 25.12 -11.27 9.35
C HIS A 47 26.29 -10.30 9.54
N THR A 48 26.60 -9.52 8.49
CA THR A 48 27.58 -8.42 8.51
C THR A 48 26.84 -7.08 8.39
N ASP A 49 27.54 -5.98 8.64
CA ASP A 49 26.95 -4.63 8.60
C ASP A 49 26.54 -4.26 7.16
N SER A 50 25.22 -4.33 6.89
CA SER A 50 24.64 -4.00 5.59
C SER A 50 24.51 -2.49 5.35
N MET A 51 24.47 -1.69 6.43
CA MET A 51 24.24 -0.24 6.34
C MET A 51 25.43 0.50 5.75
N LYS A 52 26.64 -0.08 5.80
CA LYS A 52 27.83 0.43 5.11
C LYS A 52 27.67 0.59 3.60
N PHE A 53 26.74 -0.15 3.00
CA PHE A 53 26.47 -0.13 1.57
C PHE A 53 25.21 0.67 1.23
N LEU A 54 24.63 1.42 2.18
CA LEU A 54 23.53 2.32 1.91
C LEU A 54 24.03 3.48 1.05
N PRO A 55 23.36 3.81 -0.07
CA PRO A 55 23.71 4.97 -0.88
C PRO A 55 23.75 6.26 -0.04
N GLU A 56 24.87 6.98 -0.09
CA GLU A 56 25.07 8.23 0.65
C GLU A 56 24.25 9.40 0.08
N ASP A 57 23.72 9.25 -1.14
CA ASP A 57 22.91 10.26 -1.82
C ASP A 57 21.47 10.37 -1.27
N GLY A 58 21.09 9.52 -0.30
CA GLY A 58 19.76 9.48 0.28
C GLY A 58 18.68 8.97 -0.68
N SER A 59 19.06 8.42 -1.84
CA SER A 59 18.10 7.92 -2.82
C SER A 59 17.31 6.72 -2.30
N LEU A 60 17.92 5.90 -1.43
CA LEU A 60 17.32 4.72 -0.82
C LEU A 60 17.18 4.91 0.69
N GLU A 61 15.96 4.84 1.18
CA GLU A 61 15.64 4.79 2.61
C GLU A 61 15.07 3.40 2.95
N LEU A 62 15.61 2.72 3.95
CA LEU A 62 15.09 1.43 4.40
C LEU A 62 14.08 1.64 5.53
N THR A 63 12.95 0.93 5.46
CA THR A 63 11.99 0.92 6.57
C THR A 63 12.35 -0.24 7.50
N SER A 64 12.92 0.05 8.66
CA SER A 64 13.15 -0.90 9.73
C SER A 64 12.44 -0.45 11.01
N GLY A 65 11.77 -1.39 11.68
CA GLY A 65 11.28 -1.17 13.04
C GLY A 65 12.44 -1.22 14.03
N TRP A 66 12.29 -0.59 15.20
CA TRP A 66 13.35 -0.57 16.21
C TRP A 66 13.62 -1.94 16.84
N THR A 67 12.65 -2.87 16.82
CA THR A 67 12.82 -4.25 17.31
C THR A 67 13.42 -5.19 16.27
N GLY A 68 13.67 -4.70 15.05
CA GLY A 68 14.00 -5.53 13.89
C GLY A 68 12.80 -6.36 13.39
N ASP A 69 13.03 -7.04 12.25
CA ASP A 69 12.13 -8.02 11.64
C ASP A 69 12.94 -8.96 10.73
N VAL A 70 12.34 -10.03 10.22
CA VAL A 70 13.00 -10.88 9.22
C VAL A 70 13.21 -10.12 7.91
N LYS A 71 14.29 -10.45 7.19
CA LYS A 71 14.72 -9.76 5.96
C LYS A 71 13.62 -9.63 4.90
N TYR A 72 12.76 -10.64 4.81
CA TYR A 72 11.64 -10.69 3.86
C TYR A 72 10.45 -9.80 4.24
N HIS A 73 10.48 -9.14 5.39
CA HIS A 73 9.47 -8.17 5.82
C HIS A 73 9.94 -6.72 5.64
N LEU A 74 11.25 -6.52 5.41
CA LEU A 74 11.82 -5.20 5.24
C LEU A 74 11.28 -4.56 3.95
N GLY A 75 10.86 -3.32 4.08
CA GLY A 75 10.48 -2.45 2.98
C GLY A 75 11.57 -1.43 2.68
N GLY A 76 11.22 -0.45 1.86
CA GLY A 76 12.10 0.66 1.56
C GLY A 76 11.41 1.68 0.67
N VAL A 77 12.07 2.81 0.49
CA VAL A 77 11.67 3.90 -0.38
C VAL A 77 12.85 4.21 -1.27
N LYS A 78 12.66 4.16 -2.57
CA LYS A 78 13.64 4.62 -3.56
C LYS A 78 13.08 5.83 -4.29
N THR A 79 13.85 6.92 -4.34
CA THR A 79 13.61 8.02 -5.30
C THR A 79 14.61 7.86 -6.44
N THR A 80 14.11 7.76 -7.67
CA THR A 80 14.93 7.49 -8.86
C THR A 80 14.29 8.04 -10.13
N ASP A 81 15.10 8.41 -11.12
CA ASP A 81 14.68 8.81 -12.47
C ASP A 81 14.96 7.73 -13.52
N SER A 82 15.42 6.54 -13.11
CA SER A 82 15.73 5.38 -13.97
C SER A 82 14.61 4.96 -14.92
N TYR A 83 13.36 5.39 -14.66
CA TYR A 83 12.18 5.07 -15.45
C TYR A 83 11.70 6.22 -16.34
N GLY A 84 12.54 7.25 -16.55
CA GLY A 84 12.30 8.37 -17.46
C GLY A 84 11.72 9.63 -16.81
N THR A 85 11.16 9.51 -15.60
CA THR A 85 10.77 10.64 -14.75
C THR A 85 11.14 10.32 -13.31
N GLU A 86 11.39 11.34 -12.49
CA GLU A 86 11.66 11.15 -11.06
C GLU A 86 10.41 10.59 -10.37
N GLN A 87 10.55 9.39 -9.81
CA GLN A 87 9.49 8.68 -9.10
C GLN A 87 9.99 8.22 -7.73
N ARG A 88 9.08 8.30 -6.76
CA ARG A 88 9.23 7.76 -5.42
C ARG A 88 8.52 6.41 -5.33
N ILE A 89 9.28 5.33 -5.23
CA ILE A 89 8.80 3.95 -5.21
C ILE A 89 8.94 3.41 -3.78
N SER A 90 7.82 3.08 -3.16
CA SER A 90 7.78 2.54 -1.79
C SER A 90 7.36 1.09 -1.79
N LEU A 91 8.20 0.23 -1.24
CA LEU A 91 7.80 -1.11 -0.86
C LEU A 91 7.43 -1.11 0.63
N ALA A 92 6.16 -1.38 0.94
CA ALA A 92 5.71 -1.45 2.31
C ALA A 92 6.34 -2.63 3.06
N ASN A 93 6.71 -2.42 4.32
CA ASN A 93 6.96 -3.50 5.25
C ASN A 93 5.66 -4.28 5.54
N ASN A 94 5.78 -5.57 5.83
CA ASN A 94 4.62 -6.43 6.10
C ASN A 94 4.98 -7.57 7.05
N SER A 95 4.01 -8.03 7.83
CA SER A 95 4.18 -9.27 8.61
C SER A 95 4.13 -10.52 7.73
N SER A 96 4.37 -11.69 8.31
CA SER A 96 4.21 -12.98 7.61
C SER A 96 2.75 -13.35 7.33
N HIS A 97 1.77 -12.67 7.94
CA HIS A 97 0.35 -12.86 7.65
C HIS A 97 0.10 -12.35 6.23
N LEU A 98 -0.03 -13.28 5.29
CA LEU A 98 -0.20 -12.96 3.88
C LEU A 98 -1.42 -12.05 3.69
N GLU A 99 -1.34 -11.19 2.67
CA GLU A 99 -2.42 -10.29 2.24
C GLU A 99 -2.77 -9.13 3.19
N ILE A 100 -2.34 -9.15 4.47
CA ILE A 100 -2.65 -8.07 5.43
C ILE A 100 -2.10 -6.69 5.02
N VAL A 101 -1.07 -6.67 4.16
CA VAL A 101 -0.45 -5.45 3.64
C VAL A 101 -1.30 -4.76 2.56
N ALA A 102 -2.22 -5.47 1.91
CA ALA A 102 -3.03 -4.93 0.83
C ALA A 102 -3.85 -3.68 1.23
N PRO A 103 -4.68 -3.71 2.29
CA PRO A 103 -5.42 -2.52 2.71
C PRO A 103 -4.52 -1.42 3.28
N VAL A 104 -3.36 -1.78 3.86
CA VAL A 104 -2.37 -0.82 4.35
C VAL A 104 -1.80 -0.01 3.18
N VAL A 105 -1.42 -0.68 2.09
CA VAL A 105 -0.89 -0.03 0.88
C VAL A 105 -1.96 0.80 0.18
N ALA A 106 -3.20 0.31 0.09
CA ALA A 106 -4.32 1.10 -0.43
C ALA A 106 -4.53 2.37 0.41
N GLY A 107 -4.52 2.27 1.74
CA GLY A 107 -4.66 3.42 2.65
C GLY A 107 -3.50 4.41 2.55
N ARG A 108 -2.25 3.93 2.50
CA ARG A 108 -1.06 4.79 2.27
C ARG A 108 -1.12 5.50 0.92
N THR A 109 -1.62 4.82 -0.11
CA THR A 109 -1.84 5.43 -1.43
C THR A 109 -2.89 6.52 -1.34
N ARG A 110 -4.03 6.25 -0.70
CA ARG A 110 -5.09 7.24 -0.52
C ARG A 110 -4.59 8.49 0.21
N ALA A 111 -3.82 8.31 1.27
CA ALA A 111 -3.21 9.42 2.00
C ALA A 111 -2.25 10.26 1.15
N ALA A 112 -1.58 9.64 0.16
CA ALA A 112 -0.72 10.35 -0.78
C ALA A 112 -1.48 11.01 -1.94
N GLN A 113 -2.75 10.66 -2.14
CA GLN A 113 -3.62 11.23 -3.19
C GLN A 113 -4.50 12.37 -2.66
N ASP A 114 -4.84 12.34 -1.38
CA ASP A 114 -5.67 13.37 -0.74
C ASP A 114 -4.83 14.64 -0.50
N ASN A 115 -5.23 15.74 -1.12
CA ASN A 115 -4.73 17.07 -0.82
C ASN A 115 -5.57 17.68 0.31
N THR A 116 -4.91 17.95 1.44
CA THR A 116 -5.52 18.59 2.61
C THR A 116 -4.89 19.95 2.94
N GLU A 117 -4.19 20.58 2.00
CA GLU A 117 -3.55 21.89 2.19
C GLU A 117 -4.54 23.06 2.09
N GLN A 118 -5.72 22.82 1.52
CA GLN A 118 -6.78 23.81 1.39
C GLN A 118 -7.90 23.55 2.40
N ALA A 119 -8.52 24.63 2.89
CA ALA A 119 -9.65 24.54 3.79
C ALA A 119 -10.86 23.87 3.10
N GLY A 120 -11.58 23.02 3.85
CA GLY A 120 -12.77 22.33 3.39
C GLY A 120 -12.58 20.83 3.20
N THR A 121 -13.37 20.25 2.29
CA THR A 121 -13.27 18.81 1.97
C THR A 121 -12.00 18.53 1.16
N PRO A 122 -11.21 17.50 1.50
CA PRO A 122 -10.04 17.11 0.71
C PRO A 122 -10.38 16.86 -0.76
N SER A 123 -9.52 17.34 -1.65
CA SER A 123 -9.55 16.91 -3.05
C SER A 123 -8.66 15.69 -3.22
N THR A 124 -9.09 14.73 -4.04
CA THR A 124 -8.33 13.51 -4.31
C THR A 124 -7.83 13.54 -5.76
N ASP A 125 -6.52 13.40 -5.94
CA ASP A 125 -5.91 13.25 -7.27
C ASP A 125 -5.34 11.83 -7.42
N PHE A 126 -5.98 11.01 -8.27
CA PHE A 126 -5.54 9.64 -8.53
C PHE A 126 -4.22 9.55 -9.31
N HIS A 127 -3.71 10.66 -9.88
CA HIS A 127 -2.37 10.71 -10.46
C HIS A 127 -1.27 10.92 -9.42
N SER A 128 -1.59 11.42 -8.22
CA SER A 128 -0.57 11.71 -7.20
C SER A 128 0.10 10.45 -6.65
N ALA A 129 -0.59 9.30 -6.63
CA ALA A 129 0.00 8.00 -6.28
C ALA A 129 -0.76 6.82 -6.89
N MET A 130 -0.11 5.64 -6.98
CA MET A 130 -0.74 4.41 -7.43
C MET A 130 -0.35 3.19 -6.57
N PRO A 131 -1.30 2.30 -6.23
CA PRO A 131 -1.00 1.04 -5.58
C PRO A 131 -0.68 -0.07 -6.58
N ILE A 132 0.38 -0.84 -6.31
CA ILE A 132 0.67 -2.12 -6.95
C ILE A 132 0.68 -3.19 -5.86
N ILE A 133 -0.16 -4.21 -5.99
CA ILE A 133 -0.31 -5.25 -4.97
C ILE A 133 0.03 -6.61 -5.57
N ILE A 134 1.04 -7.28 -5.03
CA ILE A 134 1.56 -8.55 -5.53
C ILE A 134 1.20 -9.68 -4.55
N HIS A 135 0.47 -10.66 -5.06
CA HIS A 135 -0.15 -11.73 -4.29
C HIS A 135 0.47 -13.09 -4.61
N GLY A 136 0.24 -14.08 -3.74
CA GLY A 136 0.44 -15.51 -4.08
C GLY A 136 -0.88 -16.17 -4.49
N ASP A 137 -0.85 -17.17 -5.37
CA ASP A 137 -2.08 -17.80 -5.91
C ASP A 137 -2.93 -18.55 -4.89
N ALA A 138 -2.33 -19.07 -3.82
CA ALA A 138 -3.06 -19.71 -2.74
C ALA A 138 -3.66 -18.69 -1.76
N ALA A 139 -2.92 -17.63 -1.47
CA ALA A 139 -3.32 -16.62 -0.49
C ALA A 139 -4.36 -15.65 -1.06
N TYR A 140 -4.26 -15.32 -2.36
CA TYR A 140 -5.18 -14.38 -3.01
C TYR A 140 -6.65 -14.76 -2.83
N PRO A 141 -7.10 -15.98 -3.22
CA PRO A 141 -8.46 -16.42 -2.96
C PRO A 141 -8.70 -16.95 -1.53
N GLY A 142 -7.63 -17.21 -0.76
CA GLY A 142 -7.71 -17.87 0.55
C GLY A 142 -7.84 -16.92 1.74
N GLN A 143 -7.55 -15.62 1.58
CA GLN A 143 -7.59 -14.63 2.66
C GLN A 143 -8.71 -13.62 2.47
N GLY A 144 -9.63 -13.55 3.44
CA GLY A 144 -10.80 -12.65 3.46
C GLY A 144 -10.45 -11.17 3.24
N ILE A 145 -9.26 -10.75 3.67
CA ILE A 145 -8.82 -9.36 3.59
C ILE A 145 -8.65 -8.84 2.16
N ASN A 146 -8.38 -9.71 1.18
CA ASN A 146 -8.30 -9.29 -0.21
C ASN A 146 -9.67 -8.89 -0.76
N PHE A 147 -10.71 -9.65 -0.43
CA PHE A 147 -12.09 -9.32 -0.77
C PHE A 147 -12.49 -8.00 -0.13
N GLU A 148 -12.22 -7.84 1.16
CA GLU A 148 -12.50 -6.59 1.87
C GLU A 148 -11.78 -5.41 1.21
N THR A 149 -10.51 -5.57 0.84
CA THR A 149 -9.73 -4.52 0.18
C THR A 149 -10.29 -4.16 -1.20
N MET A 150 -10.63 -5.15 -2.04
CA MET A 150 -11.24 -4.90 -3.35
C MET A 150 -12.61 -4.22 -3.24
N ASN A 151 -13.40 -4.61 -2.23
CA ASN A 151 -14.68 -3.95 -1.96
C ASN A 151 -14.51 -2.45 -1.63
N LEU A 152 -13.40 -2.06 -1.01
CA LEU A 152 -13.07 -0.65 -0.76
C LEU A 152 -12.64 0.11 -2.03
N GLY A 153 -12.15 -0.59 -3.06
CA GLY A 153 -11.51 0.00 -4.24
C GLY A 153 -12.37 1.00 -5.03
N SER A 154 -13.70 0.87 -4.97
CA SER A 154 -14.66 1.79 -5.64
C SER A 154 -15.43 2.70 -4.68
N LEU A 155 -15.19 2.64 -3.35
CA LEU A 155 -15.91 3.48 -2.39
C LEU A 155 -15.28 4.87 -2.31
N LYS A 156 -16.09 5.94 -2.33
CA LYS A 156 -15.63 7.35 -2.31
C LYS A 156 -14.54 7.63 -1.26
N GLY A 157 -14.72 7.11 -0.05
CA GLY A 157 -13.77 7.31 1.05
C GLY A 157 -12.46 6.55 0.92
N TYR A 158 -12.37 5.52 0.09
CA TYR A 158 -11.25 4.57 0.09
C TYR A 158 -10.62 4.31 -1.28
N SER A 159 -11.33 4.61 -2.36
CA SER A 159 -10.84 4.41 -3.72
C SER A 159 -9.51 5.11 -3.93
N THR A 160 -8.64 4.45 -4.69
CA THR A 160 -7.31 4.93 -5.07
C THR A 160 -7.17 5.11 -6.58
N GLY A 161 -8.29 5.15 -7.31
CA GLY A 161 -8.30 5.23 -8.77
C GLY A 161 -7.83 3.95 -9.47
N GLY A 162 -7.99 2.81 -8.79
CA GLY A 162 -7.62 1.48 -9.27
C GLY A 162 -6.23 1.03 -8.81
N ALA A 163 -6.16 -0.17 -8.22
CA ALA A 163 -4.91 -0.88 -7.96
C ALA A 163 -4.54 -1.83 -9.11
N LEU A 164 -3.24 -1.94 -9.39
CA LEU A 164 -2.74 -3.06 -10.21
C LEU A 164 -2.46 -4.25 -9.31
N HIS A 165 -3.21 -5.33 -9.48
CA HIS A 165 -2.99 -6.60 -8.80
C HIS A 165 -2.19 -7.55 -9.69
N ILE A 166 -1.11 -8.13 -9.16
CA ILE A 166 -0.33 -9.17 -9.84
C ILE A 166 -0.34 -10.42 -8.95
N ILE A 167 -0.95 -11.49 -9.42
CA ILE A 167 -0.90 -12.79 -8.73
C ILE A 167 0.31 -13.56 -9.27
N THR A 168 1.30 -13.80 -8.42
CA THR A 168 2.45 -14.66 -8.73
C THR A 168 2.05 -16.13 -8.65
N ASN A 169 1.32 -16.59 -9.67
CA ASN A 169 0.68 -17.89 -9.70
C ASN A 169 1.65 -18.98 -10.10
N ASN A 170 2.36 -19.48 -9.09
CA ASN A 170 3.26 -20.62 -9.23
C ASN A 170 2.54 -21.97 -9.08
N ARG A 171 1.19 -21.94 -8.98
CA ARG A 171 0.27 -23.06 -8.85
C ARG A 171 0.48 -23.93 -7.61
N ILE A 172 1.08 -23.41 -6.53
CA ILE A 172 1.28 -24.18 -5.31
C ILE A 172 1.37 -23.30 -4.05
N GLY A 173 0.49 -23.57 -3.08
CA GLY A 173 0.52 -22.95 -1.75
C GLY A 173 1.25 -23.83 -0.74
N PHE A 174 2.54 -23.56 -0.49
CA PHE A 174 3.40 -24.44 0.31
C PHE A 174 3.51 -25.83 -0.35
N THR A 175 2.72 -26.81 0.09
CA THR A 175 2.56 -28.16 -0.50
C THR A 175 1.16 -28.39 -1.10
N THR A 176 0.26 -27.42 -0.93
CA THR A 176 -1.16 -27.52 -1.30
C THR A 176 -1.35 -27.20 -2.78
N GLU A 177 -2.01 -28.10 -3.50
CA GLU A 177 -2.30 -27.92 -4.92
C GLU A 177 -3.55 -27.04 -5.14
N PRO A 178 -3.72 -26.46 -6.35
CA PRO A 178 -4.85 -25.57 -6.64
C PRO A 178 -6.22 -26.19 -6.37
N THR A 179 -6.37 -27.50 -6.56
CA THR A 179 -7.61 -28.25 -6.31
C THR A 179 -8.00 -28.29 -4.83
N ASP A 180 -7.03 -28.17 -3.93
CA ASP A 180 -7.24 -28.13 -2.48
C ASP A 180 -7.20 -26.68 -1.94
N GLY A 181 -6.63 -25.75 -2.72
CA GLY A 181 -6.47 -24.34 -2.32
C GLY A 181 -7.67 -23.43 -2.64
N ARG A 182 -8.56 -23.83 -3.55
CA ARG A 182 -9.73 -23.01 -3.96
C ARG A 182 -10.83 -23.85 -4.61
N SER A 183 -12.06 -23.32 -4.59
CA SER A 183 -13.24 -23.94 -5.20
C SER A 183 -13.60 -23.41 -6.60
N THR A 184 -12.69 -22.69 -7.24
CA THR A 184 -12.86 -22.03 -8.53
C THR A 184 -11.72 -22.39 -9.48
N THR A 185 -11.88 -22.12 -10.78
CA THR A 185 -10.88 -22.49 -11.79
C THR A 185 -9.58 -21.70 -11.60
N TYR A 186 -9.69 -20.37 -11.52
CA TYR A 186 -8.54 -19.47 -11.46
C TYR A 186 -8.34 -18.93 -10.05
N SER A 187 -7.08 -18.66 -9.70
CA SER A 187 -6.70 -17.96 -8.47
C SER A 187 -7.37 -16.59 -8.40
N SER A 188 -7.50 -15.92 -9.55
CA SER A 188 -8.11 -14.60 -9.70
C SER A 188 -9.64 -14.58 -9.68
N ASP A 189 -10.34 -15.72 -9.64
CA ASP A 189 -11.81 -15.75 -9.79
C ASP A 189 -12.56 -14.94 -8.72
N VAL A 190 -11.93 -14.71 -7.57
CA VAL A 190 -12.46 -13.85 -6.50
C VAL A 190 -12.62 -12.40 -6.93
N ALA A 191 -11.81 -11.92 -7.87
CA ALA A 191 -11.89 -10.58 -8.42
C ALA A 191 -13.16 -10.36 -9.27
N LYS A 192 -13.77 -11.43 -9.79
CA LYS A 192 -15.00 -11.34 -10.61
C LYS A 192 -16.17 -10.70 -9.88
N GLY A 193 -16.17 -10.71 -8.54
CA GLY A 193 -17.19 -10.06 -7.72
C GLY A 193 -17.19 -8.52 -7.77
N TYR A 194 -16.18 -7.91 -8.39
CA TYR A 194 -15.96 -6.45 -8.36
C TYR A 194 -15.97 -5.78 -9.75
N ASP A 195 -16.40 -6.50 -10.79
CA ASP A 195 -16.47 -6.00 -12.17
C ASP A 195 -15.14 -5.43 -12.70
N VAL A 196 -14.03 -6.14 -12.42
CA VAL A 196 -12.67 -5.79 -12.87
C VAL A 196 -12.17 -6.75 -13.95
N PRO A 197 -11.33 -6.28 -14.89
CA PRO A 197 -10.71 -7.15 -15.87
C PRO A 197 -9.65 -8.04 -15.22
N ILE A 198 -9.57 -9.26 -15.74
CA ILE A 198 -8.61 -10.28 -15.32
C ILE A 198 -7.86 -10.74 -16.56
N LEU A 199 -6.55 -10.56 -16.57
CA LEU A 199 -5.66 -11.00 -17.64
C LEU A 199 -4.85 -12.18 -17.13
N HIS A 200 -4.97 -13.34 -17.79
CA HIS A 200 -4.14 -14.50 -17.50
C HIS A 200 -2.99 -14.55 -18.50
N VAL A 201 -1.76 -14.64 -18.00
CA VAL A 201 -0.57 -14.62 -18.85
C VAL A 201 0.43 -15.68 -18.44
N ASN A 202 1.07 -16.31 -19.43
CA ASN A 202 2.11 -17.30 -19.22
C ASN A 202 3.42 -16.59 -18.82
N ALA A 203 3.97 -16.92 -17.66
CA ALA A 203 5.22 -16.33 -17.16
C ALA A 203 6.45 -16.70 -17.99
N ASP A 204 6.40 -17.80 -18.76
CA ASP A 204 7.49 -18.17 -19.68
C ASP A 204 7.48 -17.34 -20.98
N ASP A 205 6.38 -16.63 -21.29
CA ASP A 205 6.27 -15.74 -22.45
C ASP A 205 6.48 -14.29 -22.03
N VAL A 206 7.75 -13.87 -21.98
CA VAL A 206 8.16 -12.56 -21.49
C VAL A 206 7.46 -11.42 -22.22
N GLU A 207 7.32 -11.49 -23.54
CA GLU A 207 6.63 -10.47 -24.33
C GLU A 207 5.15 -10.37 -23.96
N ALA A 208 4.46 -11.51 -23.87
CA ALA A 208 3.07 -11.52 -23.43
C ALA A 208 2.90 -10.93 -22.02
N THR A 209 3.87 -11.14 -21.10
CA THR A 209 3.84 -10.50 -19.77
C THR A 209 3.96 -8.98 -19.82
N ILE A 210 4.63 -8.44 -20.84
CA ILE A 210 4.71 -6.99 -21.08
C ILE A 210 3.41 -6.51 -21.72
N GLU A 211 2.87 -7.23 -22.70
CA GLU A 211 1.57 -6.90 -23.33
C GLU A 211 0.42 -6.90 -22.33
N ALA A 212 0.43 -7.81 -21.33
CA ALA A 212 -0.57 -7.85 -20.27
C ALA A 212 -0.62 -6.54 -19.42
N ILE A 213 0.42 -5.71 -19.48
CA ILE A 213 0.42 -4.39 -18.85
C ILE A 213 -0.49 -3.38 -19.57
N ILE A 214 -1.14 -3.75 -20.69
CA ILE A 214 -2.32 -3.04 -21.21
C ILE A 214 -3.42 -2.85 -20.13
N ALA A 215 -3.38 -3.66 -19.07
CA ALA A 215 -4.06 -3.44 -17.80
C ALA A 215 -4.02 -1.98 -17.30
N MET A 216 -2.88 -1.29 -17.50
CA MET A 216 -2.70 0.12 -17.11
C MET A 216 -3.59 1.07 -17.89
N GLU A 217 -3.84 0.83 -19.17
CA GLU A 217 -4.76 1.65 -19.97
C GLU A 217 -6.20 1.52 -19.47
N PHE A 218 -6.62 0.31 -19.07
CA PHE A 218 -7.92 0.12 -18.43
C PHE A 218 -8.01 0.88 -17.10
N ARG A 219 -6.99 0.75 -16.25
CA ARG A 219 -6.93 1.46 -14.96
C ARG A 219 -7.05 2.97 -15.17
N LYS A 220 -6.30 3.52 -16.13
CA LYS A 220 -6.29 4.94 -16.47
C LYS A 220 -7.66 5.43 -16.95
N GLU A 221 -8.31 4.68 -17.84
CA GLU A 221 -9.61 5.07 -18.41
C GLU A 221 -10.76 4.93 -17.39
N PHE A 222 -10.77 3.84 -16.62
CA PHE A 222 -11.94 3.49 -15.80
C PHE A 222 -11.75 3.73 -14.30
N HIS A 223 -10.55 4.08 -13.84
CA HIS A 223 -10.19 4.29 -12.44
C HIS A 223 -10.62 3.13 -11.52
N LYS A 224 -10.44 1.90 -12.03
CA LYS A 224 -10.81 0.65 -11.36
C LYS A 224 -9.61 -0.29 -11.28
N ASP A 225 -9.66 -1.17 -10.30
CA ASP A 225 -8.66 -2.22 -10.11
C ASP A 225 -8.58 -3.10 -11.36
N VAL A 226 -7.41 -3.69 -11.59
CA VAL A 226 -7.15 -4.66 -12.65
C VAL A 226 -6.27 -5.78 -12.13
N VAL A 227 -6.54 -7.01 -12.57
CA VAL A 227 -5.84 -8.20 -12.08
C VAL A 227 -5.08 -8.86 -13.22
N ILE A 228 -3.78 -9.11 -12.99
CA ILE A 228 -2.95 -9.96 -13.84
C ILE A 228 -2.64 -11.25 -13.06
N ASP A 229 -3.11 -12.37 -13.58
CA ASP A 229 -2.76 -13.71 -13.12
C ASP A 229 -1.54 -14.21 -13.90
N LEU A 230 -0.34 -14.03 -13.32
CA LEU A 230 0.93 -14.41 -13.91
C LEU A 230 1.22 -15.88 -13.60
N VAL A 231 0.87 -16.75 -14.56
CA VAL A 231 0.91 -18.21 -14.39
C VAL A 231 2.28 -18.75 -14.75
N GLY A 232 2.97 -19.32 -13.76
CA GLY A 232 4.28 -19.95 -13.90
C GLY A 232 4.44 -21.14 -12.95
N TYR A 233 5.64 -21.29 -12.39
CA TYR A 233 5.98 -22.39 -11.51
C TYR A 233 6.95 -21.95 -10.40
N ARG A 234 7.13 -22.80 -9.38
CA ARG A 234 8.15 -22.63 -8.34
C ARG A 234 9.26 -23.65 -8.54
N ARG A 235 10.47 -23.20 -8.92
CA ARG A 235 11.62 -24.08 -9.22
C ARG A 235 12.01 -24.98 -8.04
N TYR A 236 12.09 -24.40 -6.84
CA TYR A 236 12.50 -25.06 -5.61
C TYR A 236 11.31 -25.33 -4.68
N GLY A 237 11.57 -25.88 -3.49
CA GLY A 237 10.58 -26.02 -2.42
C GLY A 237 9.97 -24.70 -1.96
N HIS A 238 9.14 -24.72 -0.91
CA HIS A 238 8.52 -23.48 -0.43
C HIS A 238 9.57 -22.47 0.01
N ASN A 239 10.57 -22.97 0.74
CA ASN A 239 11.89 -22.37 0.91
C ASN A 239 12.93 -23.21 0.16
N GLU A 240 14.13 -22.68 -0.03
CA GLU A 240 15.18 -23.28 -0.85
C GLU A 240 15.75 -24.59 -0.27
N MET A 241 15.52 -24.87 1.02
CA MET A 241 15.99 -26.09 1.72
C MET A 241 14.91 -27.19 1.78
N ASP A 242 13.69 -26.89 1.36
CA ASP A 242 12.56 -27.81 1.37
C ASP A 242 12.58 -28.71 0.13
N GLU A 243 12.27 -30.00 0.29
CA GLU A 243 12.19 -30.97 -0.82
C GLU A 243 10.73 -31.20 -1.21
N PRO A 244 10.25 -30.54 -2.27
CA PRO A 244 8.83 -30.53 -2.61
C PRO A 244 8.36 -31.82 -3.29
N SER A 245 9.26 -32.67 -3.78
CA SER A 245 8.89 -33.96 -4.39
C SER A 245 8.27 -34.93 -3.36
N ILE A 246 8.39 -34.63 -2.06
CA ILE A 246 7.72 -35.38 -0.99
C ILE A 246 6.20 -35.33 -1.14
N THR A 247 5.65 -34.20 -1.63
CA THR A 247 4.20 -33.97 -1.74
C THR A 247 3.74 -33.77 -3.17
N ASN A 248 4.56 -33.17 -4.05
CA ASN A 248 4.18 -32.87 -5.44
C ASN A 248 5.17 -33.47 -6.48
N PRO A 249 5.46 -34.79 -6.44
CA PRO A 249 6.55 -35.40 -7.22
C PRO A 249 6.40 -35.24 -8.74
N MET A 250 5.19 -35.39 -9.28
CA MET A 250 4.96 -35.30 -10.72
C MET A 250 5.20 -33.88 -11.26
N SER A 251 4.67 -32.88 -10.56
CA SER A 251 4.88 -31.46 -10.90
C SER A 251 6.36 -31.10 -10.87
N TYR A 252 7.09 -31.54 -9.83
CA TYR A 252 8.52 -31.24 -9.72
C TYR A 252 9.40 -32.04 -10.67
N GLN A 253 8.99 -33.23 -11.11
CA GLN A 253 9.66 -33.93 -12.22
C GLN A 253 9.56 -33.15 -13.54
N ASN A 254 8.41 -32.53 -13.81
CA ASN A 254 8.22 -31.70 -14.99
C ASN A 254 9.01 -30.39 -14.88
N ILE A 255 8.91 -29.71 -13.74
CA ILE A 255 9.67 -28.49 -13.45
C ILE A 255 11.16 -28.76 -13.65
N ARG A 256 11.77 -29.77 -13.01
CA ARG A 256 13.22 -30.05 -13.17
C ARG A 256 13.69 -30.25 -14.62
N LYS A 257 12.81 -30.65 -15.54
CA LYS A 257 13.12 -30.81 -16.99
C LYS A 257 12.85 -29.56 -17.82
N HIS A 258 12.15 -28.59 -17.25
CA HIS A 258 11.79 -27.34 -17.89
C HIS A 258 12.88 -26.31 -17.68
N ASP A 259 13.33 -25.67 -18.77
CA ASP A 259 14.32 -24.60 -18.75
C ASP A 259 13.79 -23.37 -17.99
N SER A 260 14.69 -22.58 -17.44
CA SER A 260 14.33 -21.32 -16.78
C SER A 260 13.95 -20.23 -17.78
N VAL A 261 13.18 -19.24 -17.35
CA VAL A 261 12.62 -18.21 -18.23
C VAL A 261 13.69 -17.41 -18.96
N GLU A 262 14.82 -17.12 -18.31
CA GLU A 262 15.95 -16.43 -18.93
C GLU A 262 16.60 -17.24 -20.06
N ILE A 263 16.61 -18.57 -19.94
CA ILE A 263 17.11 -19.47 -20.99
C ILE A 263 16.09 -19.59 -22.12
N LEU A 264 14.80 -19.76 -21.80
CA LEU A 264 13.74 -19.86 -22.80
C LEU A 264 13.66 -18.59 -23.66
N TYR A 265 13.66 -17.42 -23.01
CA TYR A 265 13.60 -16.14 -23.72
C TYR A 265 14.90 -15.83 -24.45
N GLY A 266 16.06 -16.12 -23.85
CA GLY A 266 17.35 -15.98 -24.51
C GLY A 266 17.44 -16.80 -25.80
N LYS A 267 17.03 -18.08 -25.76
CA LYS A 267 16.97 -18.95 -26.94
C LYS A 267 16.03 -18.40 -28.02
N LYS A 268 14.85 -17.89 -27.62
CA LYS A 268 13.92 -17.23 -28.56
C LYS A 268 14.61 -16.07 -29.29
N LEU A 269 15.29 -15.19 -28.56
CA LEU A 269 16.00 -14.04 -29.15
C LEU A 269 17.15 -14.47 -30.09
N VAL A 270 17.83 -15.57 -29.77
CA VAL A 270 18.86 -16.17 -30.64
C VAL A 270 18.25 -16.74 -31.91
N ASP A 271 17.15 -17.50 -31.79
CA ASP A 271 16.44 -18.07 -32.93
C ASP A 271 15.87 -17.00 -33.86
N GLU A 272 15.48 -15.85 -33.30
CA GLU A 272 15.03 -14.66 -34.04
C GLU A 272 16.18 -13.80 -34.60
N GLY A 273 17.43 -14.12 -34.25
CA GLY A 273 18.63 -13.41 -34.71
C GLY A 273 18.78 -12.01 -34.11
N ILE A 274 18.14 -11.73 -32.98
CA ILE A 274 18.24 -10.45 -32.26
C ILE A 274 19.54 -10.35 -31.48
N ILE A 275 19.97 -11.48 -30.89
CA ILE A 275 21.26 -11.64 -30.20
C ILE A 275 21.92 -12.95 -30.66
N SER A 276 23.22 -13.07 -30.42
CA SER A 276 23.98 -14.31 -30.57
C SER A 276 23.93 -15.16 -29.30
N GLU A 277 24.24 -16.46 -29.44
CA GLU A 277 24.37 -17.37 -28.29
C GLU A 277 25.47 -16.92 -27.31
N ASP A 278 26.56 -16.34 -27.83
CA ASP A 278 27.63 -15.76 -27.02
C ASP A 278 27.15 -14.57 -26.19
N GLU A 279 26.35 -13.66 -26.78
CA GLU A 279 25.76 -12.52 -26.05
C GLU A 279 24.78 -13.00 -24.97
N MET A 280 23.95 -14.01 -25.25
CA MET A 280 23.05 -14.62 -24.26
C MET A 280 23.84 -15.15 -23.05
N ASN A 281 24.89 -15.94 -23.31
CA ASN A 281 25.74 -16.50 -22.25
C ASN A 281 26.48 -15.40 -21.48
N GLU A 282 26.96 -14.37 -22.17
CA GLU A 282 27.64 -13.23 -21.55
C GLU A 282 26.74 -12.50 -20.55
N VAL A 283 25.46 -12.25 -20.89
CA VAL A 283 24.50 -11.62 -19.97
C VAL A 283 24.35 -12.43 -18.68
N ILE A 284 24.20 -13.75 -18.80
CA ILE A 284 24.04 -14.64 -17.64
C ILE A 284 25.32 -14.65 -16.79
N ASP A 285 26.48 -14.74 -17.43
CA ASP A 285 27.78 -14.74 -16.76
C ASP A 285 28.06 -13.41 -16.05
N ASN A 286 27.62 -12.29 -16.62
CA ASN A 286 27.86 -10.96 -16.05
C ASN A 286 27.09 -10.77 -14.74
N VAL A 287 25.86 -11.28 -14.61
CA VAL A 287 25.12 -11.28 -13.34
C VAL A 287 25.89 -12.05 -12.26
N GLN A 288 26.45 -13.20 -12.61
CA GLN A 288 27.27 -13.99 -11.67
C GLN A 288 28.54 -13.27 -11.26
N LYS A 289 29.21 -12.58 -12.19
CA LYS A 289 30.41 -11.78 -11.90
C LYS A 289 30.09 -10.61 -10.97
N GLU A 290 28.98 -9.91 -11.22
CA GLU A 290 28.53 -8.79 -10.39
C GLU A 290 28.25 -9.23 -8.94
N MET A 291 27.48 -10.30 -8.76
CA MET A 291 27.21 -10.85 -7.42
C MET A 291 28.48 -11.29 -6.70
N ARG A 292 29.45 -11.90 -7.41
CA ARG A 292 30.76 -12.27 -6.82
C ARG A 292 31.56 -11.05 -6.41
N ALA A 293 31.62 -10.03 -7.27
CA ALA A 293 32.32 -8.79 -6.97
C ALA A 293 31.70 -8.08 -5.74
N ALA A 294 30.37 -8.05 -5.63
CA ALA A 294 29.68 -7.54 -4.46
C ALA A 294 30.02 -8.34 -3.19
N HIS A 295 29.97 -9.67 -3.26
CA HIS A 295 30.35 -10.54 -2.15
C HIS A 295 31.80 -10.35 -1.68
N ASP A 296 32.73 -10.11 -2.59
CA ASP A 296 34.15 -9.96 -2.27
C ASP A 296 34.49 -8.61 -1.62
N LYS A 297 33.65 -7.58 -1.79
CA LYS A 297 33.77 -6.30 -1.08
C LYS A 297 33.36 -6.38 0.39
N ILE A 298 32.60 -7.40 0.79
CA ILE A 298 32.08 -7.52 2.15
C ILE A 298 33.21 -7.93 3.09
N ASP A 299 33.40 -7.13 4.16
CA ASP A 299 34.27 -7.51 5.26
C ASP A 299 33.61 -8.63 6.08
N LYS A 300 34.17 -9.83 5.96
CA LYS A 300 33.64 -11.06 6.58
C LYS A 300 34.11 -11.24 8.02
N SER A 301 35.07 -10.43 8.48
CA SER A 301 35.64 -10.51 9.82
C SER A 301 34.72 -9.90 10.88
N TYR A 302 33.92 -8.91 10.49
CA TYR A 302 32.93 -8.27 11.34
C TYR A 302 31.59 -9.01 11.24
N LYS A 303 31.14 -9.64 12.33
CA LYS A 303 29.79 -10.15 12.47
C LYS A 303 29.00 -9.23 13.38
N MET A 304 27.79 -8.89 12.97
CA MET A 304 26.84 -8.26 13.88
C MET A 304 26.37 -9.32 14.87
N ASP A 305 26.52 -9.06 16.15
CA ASP A 305 25.83 -9.84 17.18
C ASP A 305 24.31 -9.68 16.98
N ASN A 306 23.53 -10.66 17.48
CA ASN A 306 22.07 -10.57 17.49
C ASN A 306 21.63 -9.20 18.04
N PRO A 307 20.48 -8.67 17.57
CA PRO A 307 19.97 -7.40 18.05
C PRO A 307 19.99 -7.36 19.59
N ASP A 308 20.50 -6.24 20.13
CA ASP A 308 20.67 -6.01 21.56
C ASP A 308 19.38 -6.40 22.31
N PRO A 309 19.43 -7.33 23.28
CA PRO A 309 18.26 -7.65 24.10
C PRO A 309 17.71 -6.42 24.84
N ASP A 310 18.53 -5.37 25.02
CA ASP A 310 18.18 -4.09 25.63
C ASP A 310 18.04 -2.95 24.59
N MET A 311 17.47 -3.25 23.40
CA MET A 311 17.15 -2.23 22.38
C MET A 311 16.46 -1.00 22.98
N GLU A 312 17.16 0.14 23.01
CA GLU A 312 16.60 1.39 23.51
C GLU A 312 15.47 1.86 22.59
N LYS A 313 14.29 2.07 23.19
CA LYS A 313 13.11 2.57 22.50
C LYS A 313 13.43 3.95 21.90
N PRO A 314 13.12 4.21 20.61
CA PRO A 314 13.37 5.51 20.00
C PRO A 314 12.78 6.67 20.81
N GLN A 315 13.53 7.76 20.95
CA GLN A 315 13.14 8.92 21.74
C GLN A 315 11.81 9.54 21.29
N ALA A 316 11.47 9.42 20.00
CA ALA A 316 10.18 9.82 19.43
C ALA A 316 8.97 9.07 20.04
N LEU A 317 9.18 7.91 20.65
CA LEU A 317 8.13 7.14 21.33
C LEU A 317 8.17 7.32 22.86
N HIS A 318 9.16 8.07 23.34
CA HIS A 318 9.25 8.58 24.72
C HIS A 318 8.51 9.90 24.89
N LEU A 319 7.78 10.38 23.87
CA LEU A 319 6.94 11.56 23.98
C LEU A 319 5.91 11.33 25.10
N SER A 320 6.11 11.99 26.25
CA SER A 320 5.01 12.27 27.16
C SER A 320 3.96 13.04 26.37
N LEU A 321 2.67 12.80 26.62
CA LEU A 321 1.62 13.70 26.13
C LEU A 321 1.98 15.11 26.62
N GLN A 322 2.58 15.92 25.75
CA GLN A 322 2.80 17.31 26.04
C GLN A 322 1.44 17.95 25.88
N SER A 323 0.82 18.37 26.98
CA SER A 323 -0.26 19.33 26.86
C SER A 323 0.37 20.60 26.36
N ASP A 324 0.07 20.99 25.13
CA ASP A 324 0.17 22.39 24.80
C ASP A 324 -0.80 23.09 25.75
N ASP A 325 -0.30 23.99 26.60
CA ASP A 325 -1.10 24.89 27.44
C ASP A 325 -1.82 25.93 26.55
N LYS A 326 -2.35 25.53 25.39
CA LYS A 326 -3.24 26.36 24.59
C LYS A 326 -4.49 26.59 25.43
N ASP A 327 -4.52 27.73 26.10
CA ASP A 327 -5.68 28.22 26.82
C ASP A 327 -6.77 28.56 25.80
N PHE A 328 -7.74 27.65 25.62
CA PHE A 328 -8.98 27.96 24.93
C PHE A 328 -9.88 28.75 25.88
N THR A 329 -10.23 29.98 25.51
CA THR A 329 -11.16 30.77 26.30
C THR A 329 -12.57 30.20 26.15
N PHE A 330 -13.40 30.39 27.17
CA PHE A 330 -14.82 30.04 27.10
C PHE A 330 -15.50 30.69 25.89
N ASP A 331 -15.16 31.95 25.62
CA ASP A 331 -15.70 32.72 24.50
C ASP A 331 -15.30 32.11 23.15
N HIS A 332 -14.04 31.69 22.97
CA HIS A 332 -13.59 31.04 21.75
C HIS A 332 -14.29 29.70 21.51
N LEU A 333 -14.46 28.89 22.56
CA LEU A 333 -15.22 27.63 22.47
C LEU A 333 -16.70 27.87 22.11
N LYS A 334 -17.29 28.95 22.64
CA LYS A 334 -18.65 29.36 22.32
C LYS A 334 -18.78 29.78 20.86
N GLU A 335 -17.86 30.60 20.36
CA GLU A 335 -17.82 31.05 18.96
C GLU A 335 -17.76 29.85 17.99
N ILE A 336 -16.86 28.90 18.25
CA ILE A 336 -16.77 27.65 17.47
C ILE A 336 -18.09 26.87 17.52
N ASN A 337 -18.67 26.69 18.71
CA ASN A 337 -19.94 25.99 18.87
C ASN A 337 -21.06 26.66 18.06
N ASP A 338 -21.16 27.98 18.15
CA ASP A 338 -22.22 28.74 17.49
C ASP A 338 -22.07 28.71 15.96
N ALA A 339 -20.85 28.73 15.45
CA ALA A 339 -20.54 28.55 14.03
C ALA A 339 -20.95 27.16 13.53
N MET A 340 -20.64 26.09 14.28
CA MET A 340 -21.06 24.72 13.93
C MET A 340 -22.58 24.50 13.96
N LEU A 341 -23.33 25.43 14.57
CA LEU A 341 -24.80 25.40 14.62
C LEU A 341 -25.44 26.41 13.64
N THR A 342 -24.64 26.99 12.75
CA THR A 342 -25.12 27.91 11.72
C THR A 342 -24.98 27.24 10.36
N TYR A 343 -26.07 27.16 9.61
CA TYR A 343 -26.13 26.48 8.31
C TYR A 343 -26.55 27.47 7.21
N PRO A 344 -26.31 27.16 5.91
CA PRO A 344 -26.85 27.94 4.80
C PRO A 344 -28.37 28.10 4.91
N GLU A 345 -28.92 29.25 4.47
CA GLU A 345 -30.37 29.54 4.58
C GLU A 345 -31.26 28.52 3.85
N ASP A 346 -30.72 27.89 2.81
CA ASP A 346 -31.37 26.88 1.99
C ASP A 346 -31.14 25.43 2.48
N PHE A 347 -30.44 25.24 3.60
CA PHE A 347 -30.19 23.92 4.19
C PHE A 347 -31.16 23.60 5.33
N HIS A 348 -32.00 22.58 5.13
CA HIS A 348 -33.12 22.23 6.01
C HIS A 348 -32.80 20.99 6.84
N VAL A 349 -32.27 21.20 8.05
CA VAL A 349 -32.07 20.11 9.01
C VAL A 349 -33.41 19.56 9.50
N LEU A 350 -33.56 18.24 9.53
CA LEU A 350 -34.72 17.55 10.11
C LEU A 350 -35.12 18.17 11.45
N LYS A 351 -36.38 18.63 11.55
CA LYS A 351 -36.87 19.41 12.71
C LYS A 351 -36.60 18.77 14.08
N LYS A 352 -36.66 17.45 14.17
CA LYS A 352 -36.36 16.71 15.41
C LYS A 352 -34.88 16.75 15.76
N LEU A 353 -34.00 16.66 14.76
CA LEU A 353 -32.55 16.76 14.94
C LEU A 353 -32.15 18.19 15.28
N ASN A 354 -32.74 19.20 14.63
CA ASN A 354 -32.41 20.60 14.94
C ASN A 354 -32.65 20.95 16.42
N LYS A 355 -33.73 20.43 17.01
CA LYS A 355 -34.00 20.57 18.47
C LYS A 355 -32.92 19.93 19.36
N VAL A 356 -32.23 18.90 18.88
CA VAL A 356 -31.11 18.26 19.60
C VAL A 356 -29.85 19.09 19.43
N LEU A 357 -29.58 19.58 18.22
CA LEU A 357 -28.42 20.41 17.91
C LEU A 357 -28.46 21.75 18.65
N GLU A 358 -29.60 22.45 18.67
CA GLU A 358 -29.76 23.72 19.38
C GLU A 358 -29.49 23.63 20.89
N LYS A 359 -29.70 22.46 21.51
CA LYS A 359 -29.35 22.25 22.93
C LYS A 359 -27.85 22.37 23.20
N ARG A 360 -27.01 22.22 22.18
CA ARG A 360 -25.56 22.44 22.28
C ARG A 360 -25.21 23.91 22.54
N ARG A 361 -26.14 24.87 22.41
CA ARG A 361 -25.91 26.25 22.88
C ARG A 361 -26.03 26.40 24.39
N GLU A 362 -26.88 25.60 25.04
CA GLU A 362 -27.19 25.74 26.47
C GLU A 362 -25.99 25.72 27.42
N PRO A 363 -24.92 24.91 27.19
CA PRO A 363 -23.74 24.93 28.06
C PRO A 363 -23.01 26.27 28.06
N PHE A 364 -23.12 27.06 26.99
CA PHE A 364 -22.45 28.35 26.83
C PHE A 364 -23.30 29.55 27.28
N GLU A 365 -24.52 29.29 27.75
CA GLU A 365 -25.45 30.31 28.27
C GLU A 365 -25.58 30.26 29.81
N LYS A 366 -25.05 29.21 30.44
CA LYS A 366 -25.18 28.94 31.88
C LYS A 366 -23.82 28.99 32.56
N GLU A 367 -23.75 29.59 33.74
CA GLU A 367 -22.51 29.73 34.54
C GLU A 367 -21.85 28.37 34.88
N ASN A 368 -22.63 27.29 34.99
CA ASN A 368 -22.14 25.92 35.19
C ASN A 368 -22.70 24.97 34.12
N GLY A 369 -22.71 25.42 32.87
CA GLY A 369 -23.14 24.60 31.74
C GLY A 369 -22.27 23.35 31.56
N LEU A 370 -22.90 22.22 31.29
CA LEU A 370 -22.21 20.94 31.08
C LEU A 370 -22.22 20.59 29.60
N VAL A 371 -21.03 20.47 29.02
CA VAL A 371 -20.83 19.98 27.65
C VAL A 371 -20.86 18.45 27.67
N ASP A 372 -21.62 17.84 26.77
CA ASP A 372 -21.65 16.39 26.64
C ASP A 372 -20.46 15.85 25.81
N TRP A 373 -20.29 14.53 25.79
CA TRP A 373 -19.18 13.89 25.10
C TRP A 373 -19.12 14.20 23.60
N ALA A 374 -20.28 14.19 22.92
CA ALA A 374 -20.32 14.40 21.48
C ALA A 374 -20.02 15.85 21.12
N GLN A 375 -20.52 16.79 21.91
CA GLN A 375 -20.22 18.20 21.74
C GLN A 375 -18.74 18.49 22.03
N ALA A 376 -18.16 17.91 23.08
CA ALA A 376 -16.73 18.03 23.36
C ALA A 376 -15.86 17.45 22.22
N GLU A 377 -16.25 16.31 21.64
CA GLU A 377 -15.58 15.71 20.48
C GLU A 377 -15.64 16.64 19.25
N GLN A 378 -16.80 17.22 18.94
CA GLN A 378 -16.95 18.15 17.81
C GLN A 378 -16.15 19.44 18.00
N LEU A 379 -16.12 20.00 19.23
CA LEU A 379 -15.29 21.17 19.56
C LEU A 379 -13.81 20.86 19.36
N ALA A 380 -13.34 19.70 19.82
CA ALA A 380 -11.96 19.27 19.62
C ALA A 380 -11.62 19.12 18.13
N PHE A 381 -12.52 18.52 17.32
CA PHE A 381 -12.32 18.42 15.88
C PHE A 381 -12.24 19.78 15.20
N ALA A 382 -13.16 20.69 15.53
CA ALA A 382 -13.18 22.03 14.95
C ALA A 382 -11.90 22.82 15.28
N ILE A 383 -11.40 22.74 16.51
CA ILE A 383 -10.13 23.37 16.92
C ILE A 383 -8.95 22.82 16.11
N ILE A 384 -8.81 21.49 16.02
CA ILE A 384 -7.71 20.84 15.30
C ILE A 384 -7.74 21.21 13.81
N ILE A 385 -8.94 21.26 13.23
CA ILE A 385 -9.15 21.67 11.83
C ILE A 385 -8.83 23.16 11.64
N GLN A 386 -9.22 24.04 12.58
CA GLN A 386 -8.90 25.47 12.56
C GLN A 386 -7.39 25.72 12.63
N ASP A 387 -6.65 24.88 13.37
CA ASP A 387 -5.18 24.87 13.43
C ASP A 387 -4.52 24.33 12.13
N GLY A 388 -5.31 23.93 11.13
CA GLY A 388 -4.84 23.45 9.82
C GLY A 388 -4.50 21.96 9.80
N THR A 389 -4.83 21.21 10.84
CA THR A 389 -4.61 19.75 10.86
C THR A 389 -5.86 19.02 10.36
N SER A 390 -5.73 18.26 9.29
CA SER A 390 -6.84 17.50 8.73
C SER A 390 -7.21 16.31 9.62
N ILE A 391 -8.52 16.04 9.72
CA ILE A 391 -9.06 14.90 10.47
C ILE A 391 -9.77 13.97 9.51
N ARG A 392 -9.45 12.67 9.62
CA ARG A 392 -10.19 11.60 8.97
C ARG A 392 -10.86 10.72 10.02
N LEU A 393 -12.18 10.86 10.16
CA LEU A 393 -13.01 9.95 10.94
C LEU A 393 -13.64 8.91 10.01
N THR A 394 -13.37 7.63 10.24
CA THR A 394 -13.88 6.55 9.40
C THR A 394 -14.37 5.38 10.22
N GLY A 395 -15.43 4.72 9.76
CA GLY A 395 -16.08 3.60 10.45
C GLY A 395 -17.56 3.48 10.07
N GLN A 396 -18.18 2.36 10.45
CA GLN A 396 -19.60 2.12 10.20
C GLN A 396 -20.44 3.14 10.96
N ASP A 397 -21.31 3.85 10.23
CA ASP A 397 -22.19 4.89 10.77
C ASP A 397 -21.47 6.05 11.48
N SER A 398 -20.17 6.28 11.21
CA SER A 398 -19.37 7.28 11.94
C SER A 398 -19.88 8.71 11.79
N GLU A 399 -20.45 9.08 10.64
CA GLU A 399 -21.02 10.41 10.37
C GLU A 399 -22.13 10.80 11.37
N ARG A 400 -23.11 9.91 11.56
CA ARG A 400 -24.20 10.08 12.54
C ARG A 400 -23.75 9.71 13.97
N GLY A 401 -22.89 8.72 14.07
CA GLY A 401 -22.62 7.93 15.27
C GLY A 401 -23.68 6.85 15.48
N THR A 402 -23.24 5.65 15.86
CA THR A 402 -24.12 4.49 16.14
C THR A 402 -25.26 4.86 17.09
N PHE A 403 -24.95 5.58 18.17
CA PHE A 403 -25.92 6.02 19.18
C PHE A 403 -26.63 7.35 18.84
N SER A 404 -26.56 7.82 17.59
CA SER A 404 -27.17 9.08 17.13
C SER A 404 -26.79 10.27 18.01
N HIS A 405 -25.50 10.36 18.38
CA HIS A 405 -24.98 11.39 19.29
C HIS A 405 -24.11 12.42 18.56
N ARG A 406 -23.42 12.02 17.47
CA ARG A 406 -22.37 12.82 16.84
C ARG A 406 -22.94 13.84 15.86
N HIS A 407 -23.60 13.36 14.81
CA HIS A 407 -24.12 14.19 13.72
C HIS A 407 -23.04 15.12 13.13
N ALA A 408 -21.86 14.56 12.81
CA ALA A 408 -20.75 15.29 12.19
C ALA A 408 -21.05 15.66 10.73
N VAL A 409 -21.89 14.85 10.06
CA VAL A 409 -22.48 15.17 8.76
C VAL A 409 -23.99 15.27 8.95
N LEU A 410 -24.56 16.36 8.47
CA LEU A 410 -25.98 16.63 8.44
C LEU A 410 -26.50 16.35 7.03
N HIS A 411 -27.77 15.94 6.94
CA HIS A 411 -28.47 15.76 5.69
C HIS A 411 -29.67 16.70 5.65
N ASP A 412 -29.85 17.36 4.52
CA ASP A 412 -31.03 18.15 4.22
C ASP A 412 -32.26 17.23 4.08
N GLU A 413 -33.37 17.59 4.74
CA GLU A 413 -34.60 16.79 4.75
C GLU A 413 -35.34 16.79 3.40
N GLU A 414 -35.12 17.80 2.56
CA GLU A 414 -35.84 18.00 1.29
C GLU A 414 -35.12 17.38 0.09
N ASN A 415 -33.78 17.48 0.02
CA ASN A 415 -33.01 17.01 -1.14
C ASN A 415 -31.93 15.95 -0.81
N GLY A 416 -31.61 15.72 0.46
CA GLY A 416 -30.58 14.76 0.90
C GLY A 416 -29.14 15.23 0.78
N ASP A 417 -28.90 16.48 0.38
CA ASP A 417 -27.57 17.08 0.31
C ASP A 417 -26.91 17.05 1.69
N THR A 418 -25.58 16.90 1.69
CA THR A 418 -24.79 16.75 2.92
C THR A 418 -24.12 18.06 3.30
N PHE A 419 -24.12 18.36 4.60
CA PHE A 419 -23.40 19.49 5.17
C PHE A 419 -22.55 19.04 6.36
N THR A 420 -21.26 19.41 6.38
CA THR A 420 -20.31 19.06 7.46
C THR A 420 -19.92 20.31 8.24
N PRO A 421 -20.51 20.56 9.43
CA PRO A 421 -20.32 21.82 10.14
C PRO A 421 -18.87 22.15 10.51
N CYS A 422 -18.07 21.15 10.90
CA CYS A 422 -16.66 21.36 11.27
C CYS A 422 -15.75 21.79 10.11
N THR A 423 -16.24 21.81 8.86
CA THR A 423 -15.44 22.18 7.68
C THR A 423 -15.73 23.59 7.16
N GLN A 424 -16.52 24.40 7.88
CA GLN A 424 -16.73 25.79 7.51
C GLN A 424 -15.42 26.60 7.62
N PRO A 425 -15.14 27.51 6.67
CA PRO A 425 -13.97 28.38 6.74
C PRO A 425 -14.08 29.35 7.92
N ALA A 426 -12.95 29.68 8.54
CA ALA A 426 -12.80 30.64 9.64
C ALA A 426 -13.08 32.12 9.27
N SER A 427 -13.90 32.37 8.25
CA SER A 427 -14.57 33.66 8.04
C SER A 427 -16.00 33.66 8.60
N TYR A 428 -16.45 32.49 9.08
CA TYR A 428 -17.68 32.27 9.83
C TYR A 428 -17.44 31.68 11.24
N ILE A 429 -16.17 31.45 11.59
CA ILE A 429 -15.61 31.09 12.91
C ILE A 429 -14.62 32.19 13.24
#